data_AF-A0A7V1H1D4-F1
#
_entry.id   AF-A0A7V1H1D4-F1
#
_cell.length_a   1.000
_cell.length_b   1.000
_cell.length_c   1.000
_cell.angle_alpha   90.00
_cell.angle_beta   90.00
_cell.angle_gamma   90.00
#
_symmetry.space_group_name_H-M   'P 1'
#
loop_
_entity.id
_entity.type
_entity.pdbx_description
1 polymer ?
#
loop_
_entity_poly.entity_id
_entity_poly.type
_entity_poly.pdbx_seq_one_letter_code
_entity_poly.pdbx_strand_id
1 'polypeptide(L)'
;MNERSPKDAAKLIVALDLSTEEEARELAGLITPAVNFFKIGTSLFCAQGPSIIKTLKDMGASIFLDLKLHDIPEQVRRSAKIIGAFGADMVSVHCLGGQDMLRAAKEGLADGAAKAGLESPLVVGVTVLTSLDNSDLEDMGINNKV
;
A
#
# COMPACT_ATOMS: atom_id res chain seq x y z
N MET A 1 15.38 -4.20 21.60
CA MET A 1 14.48 -3.47 20.68
C MET A 1 13.50 -4.51 20.17
N ASN A 2 12.19 -4.34 20.39
CA ASN A 2 11.21 -5.37 20.07
C ASN A 2 11.07 -5.51 18.55
N GLU A 3 11.66 -6.54 17.98
CA GLU A 3 11.42 -7.01 16.62
C GLU A 3 9.99 -7.57 16.54
N ARG A 4 9.01 -6.68 16.33
CA ARG A 4 7.67 -7.12 15.92
C ARG A 4 7.70 -7.40 14.43
N SER A 5 7.42 -8.65 14.08
CA SER A 5 7.26 -9.02 12.68
C SER A 5 6.03 -8.31 12.08
N PRO A 6 6.00 -7.99 10.79
CA PRO A 6 4.82 -7.43 10.11
C PRO A 6 3.55 -8.32 10.21
N LYS A 7 3.70 -9.59 10.63
CA LYS A 7 2.60 -10.54 10.81
C LYS A 7 1.80 -10.31 12.10
N ASP A 8 2.38 -9.64 13.09
CA ASP A 8 1.63 -9.10 14.22
C ASP A 8 0.97 -7.80 13.74
N ALA A 9 -0.29 -7.87 13.32
CA ALA A 9 -1.01 -6.72 12.76
C ALA A 9 -0.72 -5.47 13.60
N ALA A 10 -0.07 -4.48 12.96
CA ALA A 10 0.27 -3.24 13.63
C ALA A 10 -1.02 -2.63 14.17
N LYS A 11 -1.10 -2.51 15.50
CA LYS A 11 -2.27 -1.93 16.17
C LYS A 11 -2.47 -0.46 15.80
N LEU A 12 -1.44 0.18 15.22
CA LEU A 12 -1.44 1.54 14.74
C LEU A 12 -0.52 1.65 13.51
N ILE A 13 -1.04 2.20 12.41
CA ILE A 13 -0.29 2.59 11.22
C ILE A 13 -0.51 4.09 11.03
N VAL A 14 0.57 4.88 11.02
CA VAL A 14 0.48 6.35 10.92
C VAL A 14 0.50 6.78 9.46
N ALA A 15 -0.46 7.60 9.05
CA ALA A 15 -0.51 8.16 7.71
C ALA A 15 0.53 9.28 7.53
N LEU A 16 1.38 9.17 6.51
CA LEU A 16 2.27 10.23 6.06
C LEU A 16 1.62 10.98 4.89
N ASP A 17 0.55 11.72 5.18
CA ASP A 17 -0.18 12.52 4.19
C ASP A 17 0.50 13.88 4.01
N LEU A 18 1.74 13.83 3.51
CA LEU A 18 2.68 14.94 3.36
C LEU A 18 3.11 15.08 1.90
N SER A 19 3.77 16.19 1.55
CA SER A 19 4.14 16.47 0.16
C SER A 19 5.63 16.34 -0.12
N THR A 20 6.50 16.43 0.90
CA THR A 20 7.96 16.36 0.74
C THR A 20 8.58 15.17 1.47
N GLU A 21 9.77 14.75 1.02
CA GLU A 21 10.57 13.76 1.72
C GLU A 21 11.02 14.26 3.09
N GLU A 22 11.39 15.54 3.21
CA GLU A 22 11.83 16.16 4.46
C GLU A 22 10.76 16.08 5.54
N GLU A 23 9.52 16.50 5.24
CA GLU A 23 8.39 16.44 6.17
C GLU A 23 8.14 14.99 6.62
N ALA A 24 8.18 14.05 5.68
CA ALA A 24 7.95 12.63 5.95
C ALA A 24 9.04 12.05 6.87
N ARG A 25 10.31 12.42 6.65
CA ARG A 25 11.44 11.99 7.50
C ARG A 25 11.36 12.59 8.89
N GLU A 26 11.04 13.88 8.99
CA GLU A 26 10.90 14.56 10.30
C GLU A 26 9.79 13.90 11.12
N LEU A 27 8.60 13.71 10.54
CA LEU A 27 7.48 13.09 11.23
C LEU A 27 7.77 11.64 11.60
N ALA A 28 8.34 10.85 10.68
CA ALA A 28 8.70 9.46 10.96
C ALA A 28 9.74 9.38 12.09
N GLY A 29 10.77 10.23 12.07
CA GLY A 29 11.80 10.26 13.11
C GLY A 29 11.26 10.53 14.51
N LEU A 30 10.24 11.40 14.63
CA LEU A 30 9.57 11.69 15.90
C LEU A 30 8.73 10.51 16.41
N ILE A 31 8.17 9.70 15.51
CA ILE A 31 7.16 8.68 15.82
C ILE A 31 7.76 7.28 16.00
N THR A 32 8.84 6.95 15.28
CA THR A 32 9.48 5.62 15.29
C THR A 32 9.75 5.04 16.69
N PRO A 33 10.08 5.82 17.76
CA PRO A 33 10.21 5.28 19.11
C PRO A 33 8.95 4.60 19.67
N ALA A 34 7.76 4.97 19.18
CA ALA A 34 6.47 4.45 19.63
C ALA A 34 5.76 3.59 18.57
N VAL A 35 5.83 3.98 17.30
CA VAL A 35 5.17 3.30 16.18
C VAL A 35 6.13 3.28 15.00
N ASN A 36 6.42 2.09 14.48
CA ASN A 36 7.33 1.92 13.35
C ASN A 36 6.60 1.64 12.03
N PHE A 37 5.27 1.68 11.97
CA PHE A 37 4.50 1.39 10.76
C PHE A 37 3.85 2.65 10.19
N PHE A 38 4.16 2.95 8.94
CA PHE A 38 3.68 4.15 8.25
C PHE A 38 2.96 3.82 6.95
N LYS A 39 1.92 4.59 6.64
CA LYS A 39 1.17 4.53 5.38
C LYS A 39 1.65 5.63 4.45
N ILE A 40 2.09 5.25 3.26
CA ILE A 40 2.41 6.15 2.15
C ILE A 40 1.21 6.12 1.21
N GLY A 41 0.47 7.23 1.13
CA GLY A 41 -0.65 7.39 0.21
C GLY A 41 -0.21 7.89 -1.16
N THR A 42 -1.18 8.03 -2.07
CA THR A 42 -0.98 8.51 -3.45
C THR A 42 -0.26 9.85 -3.52
N SER A 43 -0.60 10.84 -2.67
CA SER A 43 0.02 12.19 -2.74
C SER A 43 1.53 12.14 -2.54
N LEU A 44 2.00 11.51 -1.45
CA LEU A 44 3.43 11.40 -1.16
C LEU A 44 4.14 10.52 -2.19
N PHE A 45 3.51 9.41 -2.63
CA PHE A 45 4.09 8.54 -3.64
C PHE A 45 4.19 9.20 -5.03
N CYS A 46 3.22 10.04 -5.41
CA CYS A 46 3.29 10.80 -6.66
C CYS A 46 4.37 11.88 -6.61
N ALA A 47 4.58 12.51 -5.45
CA ALA A 47 5.60 13.55 -5.28
C ALA A 47 7.03 12.98 -5.26
N GLN A 48 7.23 11.86 -4.55
CA GLN A 48 8.58 11.34 -4.25
C GLN A 48 8.92 10.05 -5.01
N GLY A 49 7.91 9.34 -5.54
CA GLY A 49 8.10 8.05 -6.18
C GLY A 49 8.59 6.97 -5.20
N PRO A 50 9.27 5.92 -5.67
CA PRO A 50 9.69 4.80 -4.82
C PRO A 50 10.85 5.11 -3.86
N SER A 51 11.60 6.21 -4.03
CA SER A 51 12.74 6.53 -3.16
C SER A 51 12.31 6.74 -1.71
N ILE A 52 11.14 7.32 -1.47
CA ILE A 52 10.59 7.55 -0.12
C ILE A 52 10.42 6.25 0.67
N ILE A 53 10.10 5.14 0.00
CA ILE A 53 10.00 3.83 0.64
C ILE A 53 11.37 3.45 1.19
N LYS A 54 12.41 3.52 0.36
CA LYS A 54 13.78 3.21 0.80
C LYS A 54 14.22 4.13 1.95
N THR A 55 14.00 5.44 1.82
CA THR A 55 14.33 6.41 2.87
C THR A 55 13.72 6.03 4.22
N LEU A 56 12.43 5.66 4.26
CA LEU A 56 11.76 5.30 5.51
C LEU A 56 12.18 3.89 6.00
N LYS A 57 12.41 2.92 5.10
CA LYS A 57 12.93 1.59 5.48
C LYS A 57 14.31 1.70 6.12
N ASP A 58 15.19 2.58 5.61
CA ASP A 58 16.53 2.85 6.18
C ASP A 58 16.43 3.45 7.60
N MET A 59 15.29 4.05 7.96
CA MET A 59 14.97 4.52 9.32
C MET A 59 14.35 3.44 10.22
N GLY A 60 14.24 2.20 9.76
CA GLY A 60 13.64 1.08 10.48
C GLY A 60 12.10 1.02 10.41
N ALA A 61 11.48 1.75 9.48
CA ALA A 61 10.04 1.71 9.28
C ALA A 61 9.56 0.41 8.61
N SER A 62 8.32 0.04 8.91
CA SER A 62 7.47 -0.83 8.08
C SER A 62 6.52 0.05 7.27
N ILE A 63 6.28 -0.30 6.01
CA ILE A 63 5.61 0.54 5.03
C ILE A 63 4.35 -0.13 4.49
N PHE A 64 3.23 0.58 4.62
CA PHE A 64 1.99 0.29 3.93
C PHE A 64 1.88 1.24 2.75
N LEU A 65 2.06 0.71 1.54
CA LEU A 65 1.93 1.46 0.31
C LEU A 65 0.46 1.45 -0.14
N ASP A 66 -0.24 2.54 0.15
CA ASP A 66 -1.69 2.65 -0.03
C ASP A 66 -2.05 3.34 -1.36
N LEU A 67 -1.79 2.65 -2.47
CA LEU A 67 -2.06 3.14 -3.83
C LEU A 67 -3.40 2.67 -4.43
N LYS A 68 -4.07 1.71 -3.76
CA LYS A 68 -5.39 1.19 -4.14
C LYS A 68 -5.45 0.74 -5.60
N LEU A 69 -4.49 -0.10 -6.02
CA LEU A 69 -4.36 -0.54 -7.41
C LEU A 69 -5.70 -1.02 -7.98
N HIS A 70 -6.09 -0.48 -9.13
CA HIS A 70 -7.38 -0.75 -9.76
C HIS A 70 -7.29 -0.50 -11.27
N ASP A 71 -7.27 -1.58 -12.06
CA ASP A 71 -7.20 -1.57 -13.53
C ASP A 71 -7.58 -2.99 -14.04
N ILE A 72 -7.44 -3.30 -15.32
CA ILE A 72 -7.57 -4.67 -15.82
C ILE A 72 -6.47 -5.58 -15.22
N PRO A 73 -6.73 -6.89 -15.08
CA PRO A 73 -5.82 -7.80 -14.37
C PRO A 73 -4.36 -7.77 -14.85
N GLU A 74 -4.13 -7.68 -16.16
CA GLU A 74 -2.77 -7.68 -16.71
C GLU A 74 -2.00 -6.38 -16.37
N GLN A 75 -2.66 -5.23 -16.36
CA GLN A 75 -2.00 -3.98 -15.98
C GLN A 75 -1.68 -3.96 -14.49
N VAL A 76 -2.62 -4.43 -13.65
CA VAL A 76 -2.36 -4.60 -12.23
C VAL A 76 -1.21 -5.58 -11.98
N ARG A 77 -1.13 -6.72 -12.68
CA ARG A 77 0.01 -7.65 -12.58
C ARG A 77 1.35 -6.96 -12.84
N ARG A 78 1.44 -6.19 -13.93
CA ARG A 78 2.67 -5.49 -14.33
C ARG A 78 3.07 -4.43 -13.30
N SER A 79 2.13 -3.59 -12.90
CA SER A 79 2.35 -2.55 -11.89
C SER A 79 2.73 -3.15 -10.53
N ALA A 80 2.00 -4.18 -10.10
CA ALA A 80 2.28 -4.95 -8.89
C ALA A 80 3.68 -5.58 -8.91
N LYS A 81 4.14 -6.08 -10.06
CA LYS A 81 5.49 -6.63 -10.20
C LYS A 81 6.59 -5.59 -10.03
N ILE A 82 6.38 -4.38 -10.50
CA ILE A 82 7.30 -3.26 -10.27
C ILE A 82 7.26 -2.89 -8.78
N ILE A 83 6.06 -2.74 -8.22
CA ILE A 83 5.86 -2.36 -6.82
C ILE A 83 6.44 -3.39 -5.84
N GLY A 84 6.34 -4.68 -6.15
CA GLY A 84 6.87 -5.75 -5.30
C GLY A 84 8.38 -5.63 -5.06
N ALA A 85 9.11 -4.98 -5.97
CA ALA A 85 10.55 -4.75 -5.83
C ALA A 85 10.90 -3.54 -4.94
N PHE A 86 9.92 -2.72 -4.51
CA PHE A 86 10.18 -1.52 -3.72
C PHE A 86 10.41 -1.77 -2.22
N GLY A 87 10.08 -2.97 -1.71
CA GLY A 87 10.27 -3.32 -0.30
C GLY A 87 9.23 -2.76 0.67
N ALA A 88 8.02 -2.46 0.17
CA ALA A 88 6.87 -2.25 1.03
C ALA A 88 6.47 -3.56 1.76
N ASP A 89 5.87 -3.45 2.93
CA ASP A 89 5.44 -4.58 3.76
C ASP A 89 3.95 -4.91 3.53
N MET A 90 3.16 -3.91 3.11
CA MET A 90 1.75 -4.03 2.74
C MET A 90 1.45 -3.18 1.49
N VAL A 91 0.53 -3.64 0.64
CA VAL A 91 0.05 -2.90 -0.55
C VAL A 91 -1.46 -3.00 -0.68
N SER A 92 -2.13 -1.88 -0.98
CA SER A 92 -3.60 -1.87 -1.17
C SER A 92 -4.02 -2.07 -2.63
N VAL A 93 -5.12 -2.79 -2.82
CA VAL A 93 -5.73 -3.13 -4.11
C VAL A 93 -7.25 -3.03 -3.97
N HIS A 94 -7.95 -2.51 -4.98
CA HIS A 94 -9.42 -2.34 -4.88
C HIS A 94 -10.16 -3.64 -5.20
N CYS A 95 -11.07 -4.09 -4.33
CA CYS A 95 -11.85 -5.30 -4.53
C CYS A 95 -12.86 -5.20 -5.69
N LEU A 96 -13.24 -3.99 -6.09
CA LEU A 96 -14.16 -3.74 -7.20
C LEU A 96 -13.59 -4.15 -8.56
N GLY A 97 -12.27 -4.35 -8.68
CA GLY A 97 -11.66 -4.90 -9.89
C GLY A 97 -11.82 -6.41 -10.08
N GLY A 98 -12.48 -7.10 -9.13
CA GLY A 98 -12.81 -8.52 -9.25
C GLY A 98 -11.67 -9.49 -8.91
N GLN A 99 -12.02 -10.77 -8.77
CA GLN A 99 -11.10 -11.80 -8.26
C GLN A 99 -9.84 -11.98 -9.12
N ASP A 100 -9.98 -11.90 -10.45
CA ASP A 100 -8.84 -12.12 -11.34
C ASP A 100 -7.81 -10.99 -11.24
N MET A 101 -8.26 -9.74 -11.05
CA MET A 101 -7.37 -8.62 -10.77
C MET A 101 -6.67 -8.79 -9.41
N LEU A 102 -7.38 -9.24 -8.37
CA LEU A 102 -6.80 -9.48 -7.04
C LEU A 102 -5.74 -10.58 -7.07
N ARG A 103 -5.99 -11.69 -7.79
CA ARG A 103 -4.99 -12.76 -8.01
C ARG A 103 -3.77 -12.21 -8.74
N ALA A 104 -3.99 -11.47 -9.82
CA ALA A 104 -2.94 -10.85 -10.62
C ALA A 104 -2.07 -9.87 -9.80
N ALA A 105 -2.67 -9.09 -8.90
CA ALA A 105 -1.95 -8.22 -7.98
C ALA A 105 -1.04 -9.02 -7.04
N LYS A 106 -1.58 -10.07 -6.41
CA LYS A 106 -0.82 -10.93 -5.49
C LYS A 106 0.34 -11.62 -6.20
N GLU A 107 0.10 -12.19 -7.37
CA GLU A 107 1.13 -12.83 -8.20
C GLU A 107 2.22 -11.83 -8.60
N GLY A 108 1.82 -10.65 -9.10
CA GLY A 108 2.76 -9.60 -9.47
C GLY A 108 3.65 -9.17 -8.31
N LEU A 109 3.06 -8.87 -7.15
CA LEU A 109 3.80 -8.48 -5.95
C LEU A 109 4.80 -9.56 -5.51
N ALA A 110 4.38 -10.83 -5.50
CA ALA A 110 5.25 -11.95 -5.16
C ALA A 110 6.42 -12.11 -6.14
N ASP A 111 6.14 -12.04 -7.44
CA ASP A 111 7.15 -12.07 -8.51
C ASP A 111 8.18 -10.95 -8.36
N GLY A 112 7.70 -9.73 -8.13
CA GLY A 112 8.52 -8.53 -7.99
C GLY A 112 9.46 -8.62 -6.80
N ALA A 113 8.90 -8.99 -5.65
CA ALA A 113 9.65 -9.16 -4.40
C ALA A 113 10.70 -10.27 -4.53
N ALA A 114 10.33 -11.44 -5.06
CA ALA A 114 11.25 -12.55 -5.25
C ALA A 114 12.44 -12.18 -6.14
N LYS A 115 12.22 -11.43 -7.22
CA LYS A 115 13.30 -10.94 -8.10
C LYS A 115 14.25 -9.97 -7.42
N ALA A 116 13.75 -9.20 -6.46
CA ALA A 116 14.54 -8.25 -5.67
C ALA A 116 15.17 -8.89 -4.43
N GLY A 117 14.93 -10.18 -4.16
CA GLY A 117 15.38 -10.86 -2.94
C GLY A 117 14.66 -10.39 -1.67
N LEU A 118 13.41 -9.92 -1.81
CA LEU A 118 12.58 -9.38 -0.73
C LEU A 118 11.42 -10.34 -0.41
N GLU A 119 10.84 -10.18 0.78
CA GLU A 119 9.58 -10.84 1.11
C GLU A 119 8.41 -10.19 0.35
N SER A 120 7.43 -11.01 -0.04
CA SER A 120 6.23 -10.50 -0.70
C SER A 120 5.37 -9.69 0.28
N PRO A 121 4.92 -8.48 -0.09
CA PRO A 121 4.06 -7.68 0.78
C PRO A 121 2.69 -8.34 0.98
N LEU A 122 2.06 -8.06 2.12
CA LEU A 122 0.66 -8.40 2.32
C LEU A 122 -0.23 -7.59 1.37
N VAL A 123 -1.21 -8.25 0.76
CA VAL A 123 -2.23 -7.60 -0.09
C VAL A 123 -3.44 -7.26 0.77
N VAL A 124 -3.83 -5.99 0.77
CA VAL A 124 -5.01 -5.50 1.49
C VAL A 124 -6.07 -5.03 0.50
N GLY A 125 -7.26 -5.62 0.59
CA GLY A 125 -8.39 -5.27 -0.26
C GLY A 125 -9.13 -4.03 0.24
N VAL A 126 -9.23 -2.99 -0.58
CA VAL A 126 -10.17 -1.88 -0.36
C VAL A 126 -11.54 -2.29 -0.86
N THR A 127 -12.53 -2.29 0.04
CA THR A 127 -13.92 -2.61 -0.25
C THR A 127 -14.68 -1.39 -0.77
N VAL A 128 -15.57 -0.81 0.02
CA VAL A 128 -16.17 0.51 -0.23
C VAL A 128 -15.30 1.57 0.46
N LEU A 129 -15.00 2.67 -0.24
CA LEU A 129 -14.28 3.79 0.37
C LEU A 129 -15.16 4.42 1.45
N THR A 130 -14.55 4.85 2.55
CA THR A 130 -15.26 5.46 3.69
C THR A 130 -15.96 6.78 3.34
N SER A 131 -15.64 7.36 2.18
CA SER A 131 -16.25 8.57 1.66
C SER A 131 -17.47 8.32 0.78
N LEU A 132 -17.78 7.07 0.45
CA LEU A 132 -18.92 6.73 -0.41
C LEU A 132 -20.14 6.36 0.43
N ASP A 133 -21.29 6.83 0.00
CA ASP A 133 -22.59 6.41 0.50
C ASP A 133 -23.42 5.67 -0.57
N ASN A 134 -24.68 5.37 -0.27
CA ASN A 134 -25.54 4.64 -1.19
C ASN A 134 -25.84 5.41 -2.48
N SER A 135 -25.94 6.74 -2.42
CA SER A 135 -26.19 7.58 -3.60
C SER A 135 -25.00 7.49 -4.54
N ASP A 136 -23.77 7.54 -4.01
CA ASP A 136 -22.57 7.39 -4.83
C ASP A 136 -22.50 6.02 -5.50
N LEU A 137 -22.88 4.95 -4.77
CA LEU A 137 -22.93 3.59 -5.33
C LEU A 137 -23.98 3.47 -6.44
N GLU A 138 -25.14 4.11 -6.29
CA GLU A 138 -26.18 4.16 -7.32
C GLU A 138 -25.72 4.93 -8.57
N ASP A 139 -25.04 6.06 -8.41
CA ASP A 139 -24.45 6.83 -9.51
C ASP A 139 -23.36 6.03 -10.26
N MET A 140 -22.66 5.12 -9.57
CA MET A 140 -21.72 4.16 -10.17
C MET A 140 -22.41 2.94 -10.82
N GLY A 141 -23.74 2.82 -10.72
CA GLY A 141 -24.50 1.69 -11.26
C GLY A 141 -24.50 0.44 -10.39
N ILE A 142 -24.15 0.55 -9.10
CA ILE A 142 -24.15 -0.54 -8.12
C ILE A 142 -25.50 -0.55 -7.38
N ASN A 143 -26.54 -1.08 -8.05
CA ASN A 143 -27.94 -0.83 -7.66
C ASN A 143 -28.66 -2.07 -7.07
N ASN A 144 -27.93 -2.98 -6.40
CA ASN A 144 -28.40 -4.29 -5.96
C ASN A 144 -28.78 -5.24 -7.11
N LYS A 145 -27.77 -5.79 -7.80
CA LYS A 145 -27.76 -7.12 -8.44
C LYS A 145 -26.37 -7.37 -9.02
N VAL A 146 -25.62 -8.28 -8.39
CA VAL A 146 -24.53 -9.01 -9.02
C VAL A 146 -25.02 -10.42 -9.27
#